data_AF-A0ABD0P6I6-F1
#
_entry.id   AF-A0ABD0P6I6-F1
#
_cell.length_a   1.000
_cell.length_b   1.000
_cell.length_c   1.000
_cell.angle_alpha   90.00
_cell.angle_beta   90.00
_cell.angle_gamma   90.00
#
_symmetry.space_group_name_H-M   'P 1'
#
loop_
_entity.id
_entity.type
_entity.pdbx_description
1 polymer ?
#
loop_
_entity_poly.entity_id
_entity_poly.type
_entity_poly.pdbx_seq_one_letter_code
_entity_poly.pdbx_strand_id
1 'polypeptide(L)'
;YAVQIFHNAVKTGRFVCNLRPDTRLPMMFIDDCLRATLEFLEAPAETLSMRTYNISAMSFTPWELVQEIKKQLPDLQVTYEIDPIQQAI
;
A
#
# COMPACT_ATOMS: atom_id res chain seq x y z
N TYR A 1 6.22 -1.33 4.39
CA TYR A 1 5.85 -2.75 4.26
C TYR A 1 5.40 -3.12 2.83
N ALA A 2 4.47 -2.39 2.20
CA ALA A 2 3.86 -2.79 0.93
C ALA A 2 4.86 -2.94 -0.25
N VAL A 3 5.81 -2.03 -0.44
CA VAL A 3 6.84 -2.20 -1.49
C VAL A 3 7.84 -3.30 -1.12
N GLN A 4 8.16 -3.39 0.17
CA GLN A 4 9.18 -4.30 0.70
C GLN A 4 8.77 -5.78 0.59
N ILE A 5 7.46 -6.08 0.69
CA ILE A 5 6.97 -7.46 0.46
C ILE A 5 7.22 -7.91 -0.98
N PHE A 6 7.06 -7.04 -1.99
CA PHE A 6 7.32 -7.43 -3.37
C PHE A 6 8.80 -7.71 -3.61
N HIS A 7 9.70 -6.84 -3.13
CA HIS A 7 11.15 -7.07 -3.27
C HIS A 7 11.60 -8.34 -2.56
N ASN A 8 11.15 -8.56 -1.33
CA ASN A 8 11.55 -9.73 -0.54
C ASN A 8 10.92 -11.02 -1.07
N ALA A 9 9.66 -10.99 -1.52
CA ALA A 9 9.00 -12.13 -2.13
C ALA A 9 9.74 -12.63 -3.37
N VAL A 10 10.16 -11.71 -4.25
CA VAL A 10 10.90 -12.06 -5.47
C VAL A 10 12.34 -12.49 -5.17
N LYS A 11 13.02 -11.82 -4.23
CA LYS A 11 14.45 -12.05 -3.97
C LYS A 11 14.73 -13.27 -3.10
N THR A 12 13.94 -13.50 -2.06
CA THR A 12 14.21 -14.51 -1.02
C THR A 12 13.04 -15.44 -0.76
N GLY A 13 11.84 -15.15 -1.28
CA GLY A 13 10.62 -15.90 -0.95
C GLY A 13 10.20 -15.79 0.52
N ARG A 14 10.79 -14.86 1.28
CA ARG A 14 10.53 -14.67 2.71
C ARG A 14 10.31 -13.21 3.03
N PHE A 15 9.26 -12.88 3.76
CA PHE A 15 8.94 -11.52 4.16
C PHE A 15 8.64 -11.43 5.66
N VAL A 16 9.25 -10.46 6.34
CA VAL A 16 8.92 -10.11 7.73
C VAL A 16 8.09 -8.83 7.70
N CYS A 17 6.83 -8.94 8.11
CA CYS A 17 5.90 -7.84 8.21
C CYS A 17 6.00 -7.20 9.60
N ASN A 18 6.14 -5.88 9.61
CA ASN A 18 6.27 -5.03 10.80
C ASN A 18 4.93 -4.53 11.37
N LEU A 19 3.81 -4.85 10.70
CA LEU A 19 2.47 -4.43 11.09
C LEU A 19 1.64 -5.65 11.47
N ARG A 20 0.58 -5.44 12.27
CA ARG A 20 -0.39 -6.51 12.54
C ARG A 20 -1.09 -6.93 11.23
N PRO A 21 -1.41 -8.22 11.08
CA PRO A 21 -2.06 -8.75 9.87
C PRO A 21 -3.41 -8.11 9.56
N ASP A 22 -4.11 -7.60 10.57
CA ASP A 22 -5.41 -6.90 10.49
C ASP A 22 -5.30 -5.39 10.28
N THR A 23 -4.08 -4.82 10.26
CA THR A 23 -3.88 -3.37 10.10
C THR A 23 -4.30 -2.93 8.71
N ARG A 24 -5.42 -2.21 8.61
CA ARG A 24 -5.94 -1.75 7.32
C ARG A 24 -5.40 -0.35 7.01
N LEU A 25 -4.70 -0.21 5.89
CA LEU A 25 -4.11 1.06 5.48
C LEU A 25 -4.58 1.47 4.07
N PRO A 26 -4.79 2.77 3.82
CA PRO A 26 -5.00 3.28 2.47
C PRO A 26 -3.68 3.25 1.69
N MET A 27 -3.74 2.77 0.45
CA MET A 27 -2.63 2.63 -0.46
C MET A 27 -3.03 3.12 -1.85
N MET A 28 -2.04 3.58 -2.60
CA MET A 28 -2.21 4.06 -3.97
C MET A 28 -1.05 3.56 -4.82
N PHE A 29 -1.37 3.04 -6.01
CA PHE A 29 -0.34 2.67 -6.96
C PHE A 29 0.28 3.95 -7.55
N ILE A 30 1.58 3.92 -7.84
CA ILE A 30 2.32 5.13 -8.18
C ILE A 30 1.78 5.81 -9.46
N ASP A 31 1.33 5.02 -10.45
CA ASP A 31 0.76 5.55 -11.69
C ASP A 31 -0.54 6.30 -11.45
N ASP A 32 -1.39 5.83 -10.52
CA ASP A 32 -2.61 6.54 -10.12
C ASP A 32 -2.29 7.82 -9.36
N CYS A 33 -1.23 7.84 -8.55
CA CYS A 33 -0.77 9.04 -7.84
C CYS A 33 -0.32 10.13 -8.83
N LEU A 34 0.47 9.73 -9.82
CA LEU A 34 0.94 10.65 -10.87
C LEU A 34 -0.24 11.20 -11.69
N ARG A 35 -1.15 10.33 -12.11
CA ARG A 35 -2.34 10.72 -12.85
C ARG A 35 -3.23 11.66 -12.04
N ALA A 36 -3.53 11.33 -10.79
CA ALA A 36 -4.38 12.15 -9.93
C ALA A 36 -3.73 13.52 -9.64
N THR A 37 -2.40 13.58 -9.52
CA THR A 37 -1.67 14.84 -9.38
C THR A 37 -1.79 15.70 -10.63
N LEU A 38 -1.62 15.11 -11.82
CA LEU A 38 -1.76 15.82 -13.08
C LEU A 38 -3.19 16.33 -13.29
N GLU A 39 -4.19 15.47 -13.09
CA GLU A 39 -5.62 15.83 -13.17
C GLU A 39 -5.96 16.98 -12.21
N PHE A 40 -5.40 16.97 -10.99
CA PHE A 40 -5.61 18.05 -10.03
C PHE A 40 -4.95 19.37 -10.47
N LEU A 41 -3.75 19.32 -11.03
CA LEU A 41 -3.02 20.51 -11.49
C LEU A 41 -3.64 21.13 -12.75
N GLU A 42 -4.24 20.33 -13.62
CA GLU A 42 -4.88 20.78 -14.85
C GLU A 42 -6.36 21.18 -14.66
N ALA A 43 -6.97 20.84 -13.52
CA ALA A 43 -8.36 21.15 -13.24
C ALA A 43 -8.61 22.67 -13.22
N PRO A 44 -9.66 23.17 -13.90
CA PRO A 44 -10.02 24.58 -13.83
C PRO A 44 -10.28 25.01 -12.39
N ALA A 45 -9.66 26.11 -11.95
CA ALA A 45 -9.76 26.58 -10.57
C ALA A 45 -11.21 26.80 -10.09
N GLU A 46 -12.11 27.17 -11.00
CA GLU A 46 -13.54 27.37 -10.74
C GLU A 46 -14.27 26.08 -10.33
N THR A 47 -13.74 24.91 -10.73
CA THR A 47 -14.29 23.59 -10.39
C THR A 47 -13.79 23.05 -9.06
N LEU A 48 -12.71 23.64 -8.52
CA LEU A 48 -12.11 23.23 -7.26
C LEU A 48 -12.74 24.02 -6.10
N SER A 49 -13.56 23.36 -5.29
CA SER A 49 -14.16 23.94 -4.08
C SER A 49 -13.17 24.12 -2.93
N MET A 50 -12.10 23.32 -2.92
CA MET A 50 -11.05 23.32 -1.91
C MET A 50 -9.67 23.37 -2.56
N ARG A 51 -8.64 23.68 -1.75
CA ARG A 51 -7.22 23.67 -2.16
C ARG A 51 -6.50 22.36 -1.81
N THR A 52 -7.15 21.49 -1.05
CA THR A 52 -6.58 20.20 -0.59
C THR A 52 -7.66 19.14 -0.68
N TYR A 53 -7.32 17.99 -1.26
CA TYR A 53 -8.21 16.83 -1.38
C TYR A 53 -7.49 15.58 -0.90
N ASN A 54 -8.19 14.76 -0.13
CA ASN A 54 -7.69 13.43 0.23
C ASN A 54 -8.01 12.46 -0.92
N ILE A 55 -6.98 11.87 -1.50
CA ILE A 55 -7.11 10.94 -2.62
C ILE A 55 -6.67 9.56 -2.11
N SER A 56 -7.55 8.57 -2.24
CA SER A 56 -7.28 7.17 -1.89
C SER A 56 -7.68 6.28 -3.06
N ALA A 57 -6.93 5.21 -3.29
CA ALA A 57 -7.24 4.26 -4.36
C ALA A 57 -7.78 2.94 -3.80
N MET A 58 -6.97 2.26 -3.00
CA MET A 58 -7.33 0.98 -2.41
C MET A 58 -6.99 0.96 -0.93
N SER A 59 -7.68 0.13 -0.16
CA SER A 59 -7.37 -0.08 1.24
C SER A 59 -7.40 -1.57 1.52
N PHE A 60 -6.34 -2.08 2.13
CA PHE A 60 -6.18 -3.50 2.38
C PHE A 60 -5.32 -3.74 3.63
N THR A 61 -5.40 -4.96 4.14
CA THR A 61 -4.59 -5.43 5.25
C THR A 61 -3.33 -6.17 4.76
N PRO A 62 -2.25 -6.25 5.55
CA PRO A 62 -1.11 -7.10 5.22
C PRO A 62 -1.50 -8.55 4.95
N TRP A 63 -2.51 -9.08 5.64
CA TRP A 63 -3.03 -10.42 5.37
C TRP A 63 -3.64 -10.53 3.97
N GLU A 64 -4.53 -9.61 3.58
CA GLU A 64 -5.13 -9.58 2.24
C GLU A 64 -4.05 -9.50 1.15
N LEU A 65 -3.05 -8.62 1.34
CA LEU A 65 -1.94 -8.48 0.41
C LEU A 65 -1.13 -9.78 0.26
N VAL A 66 -0.82 -10.45 1.37
CA VAL A 66 -0.08 -11.73 1.34
C VAL A 66 -0.87 -12.81 0.61
N GLN A 67 -2.19 -12.88 0.80
CA GLN A 67 -3.03 -13.84 0.08
C GLN A 67 -3.01 -13.60 -1.43
N GLU A 68 -3.08 -12.34 -1.87
CA GLU A 68 -3.00 -12.01 -3.29
C GLU A 68 -1.63 -12.36 -3.88
N ILE A 69 -0.54 -12.07 -3.17
CA ILE A 69 0.81 -12.42 -3.65
C ILE A 69 0.99 -13.95 -3.71
N LYS A 70 0.44 -14.70 -2.74
CA LYS A 70 0.50 -16.17 -2.73
C LYS A 70 -0.16 -16.83 -3.93
N LYS A 71 -1.13 -16.17 -4.58
CA LYS A 71 -1.71 -16.67 -5.85
C LYS A 71 -0.66 -16.76 -6.96
N GLN A 72 0.34 -15.88 -6.94
CA GLN A 72 1.43 -15.84 -7.93
C GLN A 72 2.71 -16.51 -7.41
N LEU A 73 2.95 -16.48 -6.09
CA LEU A 73 4.10 -17.07 -5.40
C LEU A 73 3.64 -17.93 -4.21
N PRO A 74 3.22 -19.18 -4.43
CA PRO A 74 2.62 -20.04 -3.39
C PRO A 74 3.55 -20.31 -2.19
N ASP A 75 4.86 -20.37 -2.44
CA ASP A 75 5.89 -20.72 -1.45
C ASP A 75 6.31 -19.53 -0.56
N LEU A 76 5.68 -18.36 -0.72
CA LEU A 76 6.00 -17.17 0.07
C LEU A 76 5.78 -17.43 1.58
N GLN A 77 6.86 -17.35 2.35
CA GLN A 77 6.82 -17.43 3.81
C GLN A 77 6.73 -16.04 4.40
N VAL A 78 5.78 -15.83 5.31
CA VAL A 78 5.54 -14.54 5.95
C VAL A 78 5.53 -14.69 7.47
N THR A 79 6.29 -13.83 8.14
CA THR A 79 6.33 -13.72 9.61
C THR A 79 5.90 -12.32 10.02
N TYR A 80 5.23 -12.18 11.16
CA TYR A 80 4.78 -10.89 11.68
C TYR A 80 5.58 -10.54 12.94
N GLU A 81 6.42 -9.52 12.86
CA GLU A 81 7.21 -8.98 13.97
C GLU A 81 6.80 -7.52 14.16
N ILE A 82 5.79 -7.29 14.99
CA ILE A 82 5.13 -5.99 15.10
C ILE A 82 6.09 -4.96 15.70
N ASP A 83 6.36 -3.90 14.95
CA ASP A 83 7.07 -2.72 15.44
C ASP A 83 6.04 -1.74 16.06
N PRO A 84 6.11 -1.45 17.38
CA PRO A 84 5.18 -0.56 18.05
C PRO A 84 5.14 0.86 17.46
N ILE A 85 6.28 1.35 16.96
CA ILE A 85 6.39 2.71 16.42
C ILE A 85 5.66 2.79 15.07
N GLN A 86 5.89 1.80 14.21
CA GLN A 86 5.30 1.78 12.88
C GLN A 86 3.81 1.42 12.90
N GLN A 87 3.36 0.70 13.93
CA GLN A 87 1.96 0.33 14.13
C GLN A 87 1.07 1.46 14.63
N ALA A 88 1.66 2.50 15.23
CA ALA A 88 0.94 3.65 15.75
C ALA A 88 0.60 4.72 14.68
N ILE A 89 1.07 4.51 13.45
CA ILE A 89 0.83 5.36 12.26
C ILE A 89 -0.49 4.93 11.62
#